data_AF-A0A239ZXM9-F1
#
_entry.id   AF-A0A239ZXM9-F1
#
_cell.length_a   1.000
_cell.length_b   1.000
_cell.length_c   1.000
_cell.angle_alpha   90.00
_cell.angle_beta   90.00
_cell.angle_gamma   90.00
#
_symmetry.space_group_name_H-M   'P 1'
#
loop_
_entity.id
_entity.type
_entity.pdbx_description
1 polymer ?
#
loop_
_entity_poly.entity_id
_entity_poly.type
_entity_poly.pdbx_seq_one_letter_code
_entity_poly.pdbx_strand_id
1 'polypeptide(L)'
;MVKSNYLFDEYNKELNKHNDEITSLENDIGRIKDKIVELSIKYKEFVKNGNEEQADTLFNEIEILEDSKVKSLKRLSTKNELLESLKKEKLRELLLNRKTLPNLYENEKLKAMNKLDKAIDQFNIVLDEINSLNEEYAKDMHKFDSWIDRYNMRKDDVFRKEYGRVIALYIESNLISPNIIRFDENKKLEVVK
;
A
#
# COMPACT_ATOMS: atom_id res chain seq x y z
N MET A 1 -4.72 8.20 -0.19
CA MET A 1 -5.70 7.13 -0.46
C MET A 1 -4.92 5.85 -0.75
N VAL A 2 -5.31 4.72 -0.16
CA VAL A 2 -4.60 3.45 -0.38
C VAL A 2 -4.89 2.97 -1.80
N LYS A 3 -3.84 2.66 -2.58
CA LYS A 3 -3.97 2.34 -4.01
C LYS A 3 -4.80 1.09 -4.30
N SER A 4 -4.98 0.21 -3.33
CA SER A 4 -5.78 -1.02 -3.45
C SER A 4 -7.25 -0.85 -3.11
N ASN A 5 -7.72 0.34 -2.71
CA ASN A 5 -9.11 0.52 -2.27
C ASN A 5 -10.14 0.07 -3.32
N TYR A 6 -9.86 0.33 -4.59
CA TYR A 6 -10.75 -0.08 -5.69
C TYR A 6 -11.04 -1.59 -5.71
N LEU A 7 -10.09 -2.43 -5.25
CA LEU A 7 -10.29 -3.88 -5.17
C LEU A 7 -11.30 -4.27 -4.09
N PHE A 8 -11.30 -3.56 -2.96
CA PHE A 8 -12.26 -3.77 -1.87
C PHE A 8 -13.63 -3.20 -2.24
N ASP A 9 -13.66 -2.06 -2.94
CA ASP A 9 -14.90 -1.45 -3.42
C ASP A 9 -15.59 -2.37 -4.43
N GLU A 10 -14.85 -2.99 -5.34
CA GLU A 10 -15.37 -3.98 -6.31
C GLU A 10 -15.94 -5.21 -5.60
N TYR A 11 -15.22 -5.78 -4.63
CA TYR A 11 -15.70 -6.89 -3.80
C TYR A 11 -17.02 -6.55 -3.09
N ASN A 12 -17.08 -5.38 -2.43
CA ASN A 12 -18.27 -4.95 -1.70
C ASN A 12 -19.46 -4.69 -2.63
N LYS A 13 -19.21 -4.09 -3.80
CA LYS A 13 -20.25 -3.82 -4.81
C LYS A 13 -20.95 -5.09 -5.26
N GLU A 14 -20.20 -6.14 -5.56
CA GLU A 14 -20.77 -7.43 -5.97
C GLU A 14 -21.60 -8.06 -4.85
N LEU A 15 -21.12 -8.06 -3.60
CA LEU A 15 -21.88 -8.61 -2.48
C LEU A 15 -23.15 -7.83 -2.19
N ASN A 16 -23.09 -6.50 -2.24
CA ASN A 16 -24.24 -5.64 -1.98
C ASN A 16 -25.36 -5.92 -2.99
N LYS A 17 -25.03 -6.07 -4.28
CA LYS A 17 -26.02 -6.42 -5.31
C LYS A 17 -26.80 -7.69 -4.95
N HIS A 18 -26.12 -8.74 -4.49
CA HIS A 18 -26.79 -9.99 -4.11
C HIS A 18 -27.60 -9.87 -2.81
N ASN A 19 -27.09 -9.12 -1.83
CA ASN A 19 -27.82 -8.84 -0.59
C ASN A 19 -29.10 -8.04 -0.85
N ASP A 20 -29.06 -7.06 -1.77
CA ASP A 20 -30.23 -6.27 -2.16
C ASP A 20 -31.31 -7.15 -2.80
N GLU A 21 -30.91 -8.07 -3.69
CA GLU A 21 -31.83 -9.05 -4.30
C GLU A 21 -32.45 -10.00 -3.26
N ILE A 22 -31.68 -10.46 -2.26
CA ILE A 22 -32.18 -11.29 -1.16
C ILE A 22 -33.16 -10.51 -0.30
N THR A 23 -32.81 -9.28 0.09
CA THR A 23 -33.66 -8.41 0.90
C THR A 23 -34.99 -8.12 0.21
N SER A 24 -34.96 -7.88 -1.12
CA SER A 24 -36.19 -7.71 -1.90
C SER A 24 -37.08 -8.95 -1.86
N LEU A 25 -36.51 -10.15 -2.00
CA LEU A 25 -37.27 -11.39 -1.94
C LEU A 25 -37.85 -11.66 -0.55
N GLU A 26 -37.10 -11.37 0.51
CA GLU A 26 -37.58 -11.49 1.89
C GLU A 26 -38.79 -10.58 2.15
N ASN A 27 -38.71 -9.34 1.67
CA ASN A 27 -39.81 -8.37 1.76
C ASN A 27 -41.05 -8.85 0.99
N ASP A 28 -40.88 -9.37 -0.23
CA ASP A 28 -42.01 -9.88 -1.02
C ASP A 28 -42.65 -11.12 -0.38
N ILE A 29 -41.85 -12.04 0.18
CA ILE A 29 -42.36 -13.19 0.94
C ILE A 29 -43.14 -12.71 2.18
N GLY A 30 -42.66 -11.69 2.88
CA GLY A 30 -43.37 -11.06 4.00
C GLY A 30 -44.74 -10.55 3.57
N ARG A 31 -44.81 -9.78 2.49
CA ARG A 31 -46.07 -9.26 1.94
C ARG A 31 -47.05 -10.37 1.55
N ILE A 32 -46.56 -11.44 0.92
CA ILE A 32 -47.40 -12.59 0.54
C ILE A 32 -47.97 -13.26 1.80
N LYS A 33 -47.17 -13.45 2.86
CA LYS A 33 -47.63 -14.02 4.13
C LYS A 33 -48.72 -13.17 4.76
N ASP A 34 -48.51 -11.87 4.84
CA ASP A 34 -49.48 -10.94 5.43
C ASP A 34 -50.80 -10.96 4.63
N LYS A 35 -50.71 -11.03 3.29
CA LYS A 35 -51.89 -11.13 2.43
C LYS A 35 -52.66 -12.43 2.62
N ILE A 36 -51.97 -13.57 2.70
CA ILE A 36 -52.61 -14.86 2.99
C ILE A 36 -53.37 -14.81 4.32
N VAL A 37 -52.78 -14.20 5.37
CA VAL A 37 -53.43 -14.05 6.67
C VAL A 37 -54.69 -13.19 6.56
N GLU A 38 -54.61 -12.04 5.88
CA GLU A 38 -55.75 -11.15 5.64
C GLU A 38 -56.91 -11.87 4.93
N LEU A 39 -56.62 -12.56 3.83
CA LEU A 39 -57.61 -13.29 3.05
C LEU A 39 -58.19 -14.48 3.83
N SER A 40 -57.36 -15.17 4.63
CA SER A 40 -57.80 -16.30 5.47
C SER A 40 -58.80 -15.87 6.54
N ILE A 41 -58.69 -14.65 7.07
CA ILE A 41 -59.66 -14.09 8.00
C ILE A 41 -61.00 -13.86 7.29
N LYS A 42 -60.98 -13.19 6.13
CA LYS A 42 -62.17 -12.92 5.31
C LYS A 42 -62.86 -14.20 4.83
N TYR A 43 -62.08 -15.20 4.41
CA TYR A 43 -62.57 -16.52 4.03
C TYR A 43 -63.39 -17.16 5.15
N LYS A 44 -62.86 -17.18 6.38
CA LYS A 44 -63.57 -17.71 7.56
C LYS A 44 -64.89 -16.98 7.83
N GLU A 45 -64.93 -15.66 7.62
CA GLU A 45 -66.16 -14.87 7.76
C GLU A 45 -67.21 -15.23 6.71
N PHE A 46 -66.81 -15.38 5.44
CA PHE A 46 -67.75 -15.77 4.38
C PHE A 46 -68.30 -17.19 4.57
N VAL A 47 -67.44 -18.15 4.95
CA VAL A 47 -67.89 -19.52 5.28
C VAL A 47 -68.89 -19.49 6.44
N LYS A 48 -68.60 -18.73 7.51
CA LYS A 48 -69.51 -18.60 8.65
C LYS A 48 -70.88 -18.01 8.27
N ASN A 49 -70.89 -17.09 7.31
CA ASN A 49 -72.11 -16.40 6.85
C ASN A 49 -72.86 -17.15 5.74
N GLY A 50 -72.38 -18.32 5.29
CA GLY A 50 -73.01 -19.12 4.21
C GLY A 50 -72.80 -18.54 2.81
N ASN A 51 -71.83 -17.65 2.64
CA ASN A 51 -71.48 -16.99 1.38
C ASN A 51 -70.44 -17.83 0.62
N GLU A 52 -70.87 -18.97 0.07
CA GLU A 52 -69.98 -19.98 -0.52
C GLU A 52 -69.20 -19.47 -1.75
N GLU A 53 -69.84 -18.72 -2.65
CA GLU A 53 -69.18 -18.23 -3.87
C GLU A 53 -68.02 -17.26 -3.58
N GLN A 54 -68.20 -16.35 -2.61
CA GLN A 54 -67.10 -15.47 -2.17
C GLN A 54 -66.02 -16.25 -1.41
N ALA A 55 -66.41 -17.26 -0.63
CA ALA A 55 -65.45 -18.11 0.07
C ALA A 55 -64.57 -18.89 -0.91
N ASP A 56 -65.15 -19.51 -1.94
CA ASP A 56 -64.39 -20.25 -2.97
C ASP A 56 -63.44 -19.34 -3.75
N THR A 57 -63.88 -18.12 -4.06
CA THR A 57 -63.02 -17.12 -4.71
C THR A 57 -61.78 -16.79 -3.87
N LEU A 58 -61.97 -16.56 -2.56
CA LEU A 58 -60.86 -16.29 -1.65
C LEU A 58 -59.95 -17.50 -1.45
N PHE A 59 -60.53 -18.71 -1.41
CA PHE A 59 -59.76 -19.95 -1.28
C PHE A 59 -58.80 -20.12 -2.46
N ASN A 60 -59.29 -19.94 -3.69
CA ASN A 60 -58.46 -20.02 -4.89
C ASN A 60 -57.35 -18.96 -4.91
N GLU A 61 -57.65 -17.73 -4.46
CA GLU A 61 -56.63 -16.67 -4.34
C GLU A 61 -55.54 -17.04 -3.31
N ILE A 62 -55.95 -17.58 -2.15
CA ILE A 62 -55.01 -18.06 -1.12
C ILE A 62 -54.14 -19.18 -1.67
N GLU A 63 -54.70 -20.16 -2.39
CA GLU A 63 -53.95 -21.28 -2.97
C GLU A 63 -52.86 -20.78 -3.95
N ILE A 64 -53.20 -19.83 -4.82
CA ILE A 64 -52.25 -19.19 -5.74
C ILE A 64 -51.13 -18.47 -4.98
N LEU A 65 -51.47 -17.76 -3.90
CA LEU A 65 -50.47 -17.07 -3.06
C LEU A 65 -49.58 -18.05 -2.31
N GLU A 66 -50.11 -19.18 -1.83
CA GLU A 66 -49.33 -20.22 -1.17
C GLU A 66 -48.32 -20.87 -2.12
N ASP A 67 -48.71 -21.19 -3.35
CA ASP A 67 -47.79 -21.71 -4.38
C ASP A 67 -46.71 -20.67 -4.72
N SER A 68 -47.10 -19.40 -4.89
CA SER A 68 -46.16 -18.29 -5.12
C SER A 68 -45.15 -18.12 -3.96
N LYS A 69 -45.62 -18.25 -2.72
CA LYS A 69 -44.78 -18.22 -1.51
C LYS A 69 -43.76 -19.35 -1.51
N VAL A 70 -44.18 -20.58 -1.82
CA VAL A 70 -43.28 -21.74 -1.88
C VAL A 70 -42.20 -21.55 -2.95
N LYS A 71 -42.57 -21.07 -4.14
CA LYS A 71 -41.61 -20.73 -5.22
C LYS A 71 -40.61 -19.67 -4.76
N SER A 72 -41.09 -18.61 -4.11
CA SER A 72 -40.26 -17.52 -3.60
C SER A 72 -39.30 -17.99 -2.49
N LEU A 73 -39.77 -18.82 -1.56
CA LEU A 73 -38.94 -19.43 -0.51
C LEU A 73 -37.83 -20.32 -1.10
N LYS A 74 -38.16 -21.13 -2.11
CA LYS A 74 -37.17 -21.95 -2.81
C LYS A 74 -36.10 -21.09 -3.48
N ARG A 75 -36.52 -20.01 -4.17
CA ARG A 75 -35.61 -19.04 -4.79
C ARG A 75 -34.70 -18.35 -3.76
N LEU A 76 -35.25 -17.97 -2.61
CA LEU A 76 -34.50 -17.36 -1.51
C LEU A 76 -33.44 -18.33 -0.97
N SER A 77 -33.81 -19.60 -0.71
CA SER A 77 -32.88 -20.63 -0.25
C SER A 77 -31.71 -20.80 -1.22
N THR A 78 -32.00 -20.95 -2.52
CA THR A 78 -30.97 -21.08 -3.55
C THR A 78 -30.07 -19.85 -3.61
N LYS A 79 -30.62 -18.64 -3.50
CA LYS A 79 -29.81 -17.41 -3.50
C LYS A 79 -28.90 -17.30 -2.28
N ASN A 80 -29.37 -17.68 -1.09
CA ASN A 80 -28.56 -17.69 0.12
C ASN A 80 -27.38 -18.68 0.00
N GLU A 81 -27.62 -19.88 -0.54
CA GLU A 81 -26.56 -20.85 -0.81
C GLU A 81 -25.54 -20.32 -1.82
N LEU A 82 -26.02 -19.73 -2.93
CA LEU A 82 -25.15 -19.14 -3.95
C LEU A 82 -24.34 -17.97 -3.41
N LEU A 83 -24.92 -17.12 -2.56
CA LEU A 83 -24.23 -16.00 -1.95
C LEU A 83 -23.03 -16.46 -1.11
N GLU A 84 -23.17 -17.53 -0.34
CA GLU A 84 -22.05 -18.06 0.46
C GLU A 84 -20.92 -18.61 -0.42
N SER A 85 -21.23 -19.27 -1.53
CA SER A 85 -20.21 -19.67 -2.50
C SER A 85 -19.53 -18.47 -3.16
N LEU A 86 -20.30 -17.47 -3.58
CA LEU A 86 -19.81 -16.27 -4.24
C LEU A 86 -18.92 -15.45 -3.30
N LYS A 87 -19.31 -15.30 -2.02
CA LYS A 87 -18.49 -14.63 -1.01
C LYS A 87 -17.11 -15.24 -0.92
N LYS A 88 -17.01 -16.57 -0.89
CA LYS A 88 -15.72 -17.29 -0.83
C LYS A 88 -14.91 -17.11 -2.11
N GLU A 89 -15.55 -17.18 -3.27
CA GLU A 89 -14.91 -16.97 -4.57
C GLU A 89 -14.35 -15.55 -4.69
N LYS A 90 -15.17 -14.52 -4.47
CA LYS A 90 -14.78 -13.12 -4.56
C LYS A 90 -13.76 -12.71 -3.50
N LEU A 91 -13.85 -13.28 -2.30
CA LEU A 91 -12.81 -13.08 -1.28
C LEU A 91 -11.47 -13.68 -1.74
N ARG A 92 -11.48 -14.87 -2.36
CA ARG A 92 -10.27 -15.46 -2.92
C ARG A 92 -9.67 -14.60 -4.03
N GLU A 93 -10.49 -14.09 -4.95
CA GLU A 93 -10.04 -13.16 -6.00
C GLU A 93 -9.40 -11.90 -5.39
N LEU A 94 -10.05 -11.26 -4.41
CA LEU A 94 -9.52 -10.10 -3.69
C LEU A 94 -8.16 -10.41 -3.05
N LEU A 95 -8.05 -11.53 -2.34
CA LEU A 95 -6.80 -11.91 -1.66
C LEU A 95 -5.68 -12.26 -2.65
N LEU A 96 -6.01 -12.89 -3.79
CA LEU A 96 -5.03 -13.18 -4.83
C LEU A 96 -4.51 -11.92 -5.53
N ASN A 97 -5.27 -10.81 -5.52
CA ASN A 97 -4.78 -9.51 -5.96
C ASN A 97 -3.66 -8.96 -5.07
N ARG A 98 -3.35 -9.55 -3.91
CA ARG A 98 -2.16 -9.19 -3.11
C ARG A 98 -0.87 -9.21 -3.95
N LYS A 99 -0.78 -10.11 -4.95
CA LYS A 99 0.37 -10.20 -5.86
C LYS A 99 0.60 -8.96 -6.71
N THR A 100 -0.43 -8.13 -6.91
CA THR A 100 -0.34 -6.91 -7.73
C THR A 100 0.07 -5.69 -6.90
N LEU A 101 0.07 -5.79 -5.56
CA LEU A 101 0.43 -4.68 -4.67
C LEU A 101 1.78 -4.05 -5.01
N PRO A 102 2.88 -4.80 -5.26
CA PRO A 102 4.16 -4.18 -5.62
C PRO A 102 4.06 -3.29 -6.86
N ASN A 103 3.34 -3.76 -7.89
CA ASN A 103 3.16 -3.02 -9.14
C ASN A 103 2.40 -1.70 -8.94
N LEU A 104 1.49 -1.63 -7.96
CA LEU A 104 0.78 -0.40 -7.64
C LEU A 104 1.73 0.71 -7.15
N TYR A 105 2.89 0.35 -6.58
CA TYR A 105 3.87 1.29 -6.02
C TYR A 105 5.17 1.39 -6.84
N GLU A 106 5.27 0.71 -7.99
CA GLU A 106 6.51 0.66 -8.76
C GLU A 106 6.94 2.05 -9.24
N ASN A 107 5.99 2.91 -9.64
CA ASN A 107 6.30 4.28 -10.05
C ASN A 107 6.87 5.13 -8.90
N GLU A 108 6.29 5.03 -7.70
CA GLU A 108 6.81 5.71 -6.51
C GLU A 108 8.19 5.20 -6.11
N LYS A 109 8.39 3.87 -6.17
CA LYS A 109 9.68 3.23 -5.94
C LYS A 109 10.73 3.73 -6.94
N LEU A 110 10.45 3.71 -8.23
CA LEU A 110 11.35 4.23 -9.27
C LEU A 110 11.66 5.72 -9.07
N LYS A 111 10.66 6.52 -8.68
CA LYS A 111 10.87 7.94 -8.35
C LYS A 111 11.77 8.12 -7.14
N ALA A 112 11.63 7.29 -6.10
CA ALA A 112 12.49 7.32 -4.93
C ALA A 112 13.92 6.86 -5.26
N MET A 113 14.08 5.79 -6.04
CA MET A 113 15.38 5.31 -6.51
C MET A 113 16.09 6.39 -7.34
N ASN A 114 15.42 7.01 -8.30
CA ASN A 114 16.00 8.11 -9.09
C ASN A 114 16.44 9.31 -8.24
N LYS A 115 15.78 9.57 -7.10
CA LYS A 115 16.22 10.62 -6.17
C LYS A 115 17.46 10.20 -5.39
N LEU A 116 17.52 8.93 -4.98
CA LEU A 116 18.68 8.37 -4.30
C LEU A 116 19.91 8.39 -5.21
N ASP A 117 19.78 7.94 -6.45
CA ASP A 117 20.86 7.94 -7.44
C ASP A 117 21.43 9.36 -7.64
N LYS A 118 20.55 10.36 -7.80
CA LYS A 118 20.98 11.77 -7.92
C LYS A 118 21.70 12.28 -6.66
N ALA A 119 21.27 11.87 -5.47
CA ALA A 119 21.91 12.27 -4.23
C ALA A 119 23.31 11.64 -4.10
N ILE A 120 23.46 10.40 -4.54
CA ILE A 120 24.75 9.71 -4.60
C ILE A 120 25.70 10.39 -5.58
N ASP A 121 25.21 10.76 -6.77
CA ASP A 121 26.01 11.50 -7.76
C ASP A 121 26.53 12.82 -7.18
N GLN A 122 25.65 13.60 -6.53
CA GLN A 122 26.02 14.84 -5.86
C GLN A 122 27.04 14.61 -4.75
N PHE A 123 26.88 13.54 -3.96
CA PHE A 123 27.82 13.20 -2.90
C PHE A 123 29.20 12.86 -3.45
N ASN A 124 29.25 12.06 -4.53
CA ASN A 124 30.51 11.68 -5.16
C ASN A 124 31.25 12.89 -5.76
N ILE A 125 30.54 13.88 -6.30
CA ILE A 125 31.16 15.14 -6.74
C ILE A 125 31.87 15.84 -5.58
N VAL A 126 31.23 15.93 -4.41
CA VAL A 126 31.83 16.55 -3.21
C VAL A 126 33.06 15.75 -2.73
N LEU A 127 33.03 14.42 -2.82
CA LEU A 127 34.20 13.60 -2.51
C LEU A 127 35.38 13.89 -3.45
N ASP A 128 35.10 14.01 -4.76
CA ASP A 128 36.12 14.31 -5.75
C ASP A 128 36.75 15.70 -5.49
N GLU A 129 35.94 16.70 -5.13
CA GLU A 129 36.41 18.02 -4.70
C GLU A 129 37.33 17.94 -3.47
N ILE A 130 36.92 17.18 -2.44
CA ILE A 130 37.72 16.96 -1.23
C ILE A 130 39.06 16.29 -1.56
N ASN A 131 39.04 15.25 -2.40
CA ASN A 131 40.24 14.52 -2.79
C ASN A 131 41.20 15.44 -3.59
N SER A 132 40.67 16.22 -4.53
CA SER A 132 41.47 17.19 -5.29
C SER A 132 42.15 18.22 -4.39
N LEU A 133 41.43 18.77 -3.41
CA LEU A 133 41.99 19.71 -2.43
C LEU A 133 43.08 19.06 -1.58
N ASN A 134 42.88 17.82 -1.14
CA ASN A 134 43.87 17.09 -0.37
C ASN A 134 45.15 16.82 -1.19
N GLU A 135 45.03 16.54 -2.50
CA GLU A 135 46.18 16.39 -3.39
C GLU A 135 46.96 17.70 -3.59
N GLU A 136 46.26 18.82 -3.79
CA GLU A 136 46.89 20.14 -3.90
C GLU A 136 47.62 20.52 -2.62
N TYR A 137 46.95 20.33 -1.48
CA TYR A 137 47.55 20.53 -0.16
C TYR A 137 48.81 19.69 0.04
N ALA A 138 48.78 18.40 -0.33
CA ALA A 138 49.94 17.52 -0.23
C ALA A 138 51.09 17.98 -1.15
N LYS A 139 50.79 18.43 -2.37
CA LYS A 139 51.79 18.99 -3.29
C LYS A 139 52.44 20.25 -2.74
N ASP A 140 51.66 21.16 -2.15
CA ASP A 140 52.20 22.38 -1.56
C ASP A 140 53.06 22.08 -0.34
N MET A 141 52.63 21.18 0.53
CA MET A 141 53.47 20.71 1.65
C MET A 141 54.80 20.14 1.18
N HIS A 142 54.78 19.29 0.16
CA HIS A 142 56.01 18.73 -0.42
C HIS A 142 56.94 19.83 -0.97
N LYS A 143 56.41 20.94 -1.52
CA LYS A 143 57.25 22.08 -1.95
C LYS A 143 57.96 22.71 -0.75
N PHE A 144 57.26 22.98 0.35
CA PHE A 144 57.89 23.53 1.56
C PHE A 144 58.97 22.59 2.11
N ASP A 145 58.67 21.28 2.21
CA ASP A 145 59.65 20.27 2.65
C ASP A 145 60.88 20.23 1.75
N SER A 146 60.68 20.29 0.42
CA SER A 146 61.77 20.31 -0.55
C SER A 146 62.69 21.54 -0.39
N TRP A 147 62.13 22.71 -0.06
CA TRP A 147 62.92 23.92 0.21
C TRP A 147 63.69 23.81 1.52
N ILE A 148 63.05 23.30 2.57
CA ILE A 148 63.70 23.03 3.85
C ILE A 148 64.93 22.13 3.66
N ASP A 149 64.78 21.06 2.87
CA ASP A 149 65.86 20.13 2.57
C ASP A 149 66.95 20.77 1.70
N ARG A 150 66.57 21.44 0.61
CA ARG A 150 67.50 22.09 -0.34
C ARG A 150 68.43 23.09 0.35
N TYR A 151 67.90 23.90 1.26
CA TYR A 151 68.65 24.92 1.97
C TYR A 151 69.24 24.44 3.30
N ASN A 152 69.18 23.13 3.59
CA ASN A 152 69.63 22.53 4.85
C ASN A 152 69.05 23.20 6.10
N MET A 153 67.83 23.77 6.01
CA MET A 153 67.19 24.52 7.09
C MET A 153 66.96 23.64 8.32
N ARG A 154 66.92 22.30 8.16
CA ARG A 154 66.89 21.34 9.28
C ARG A 154 68.10 21.43 10.21
N LYS A 155 69.20 22.05 9.80
CA LYS A 155 70.40 22.27 10.63
C LYS A 155 70.44 23.66 11.28
N ASP A 156 69.52 24.55 10.93
CA ASP A 156 69.43 25.88 11.50
C ASP A 156 68.63 25.84 12.82
N ASP A 157 69.27 26.24 13.91
CA ASP A 157 68.70 26.18 15.26
C ASP A 157 67.53 27.15 15.46
N VAL A 158 67.58 28.32 14.81
CA VAL A 158 66.53 29.34 14.91
C VAL A 158 65.30 28.88 14.13
N PHE A 159 65.51 28.44 12.89
CA PHE A 159 64.45 27.90 12.04
C PHE A 159 63.76 26.71 12.69
N ARG A 160 64.50 25.73 13.24
CA ARG A 160 63.88 24.58 13.92
C ARG A 160 62.99 24.99 15.09
N LYS A 161 63.42 25.97 15.89
CA LYS A 161 62.67 26.46 17.05
C LYS A 161 61.38 27.19 16.63
N GLU A 162 61.43 27.92 15.52
CA GLU A 162 60.27 28.64 14.98
C GLU A 162 59.32 27.73 14.19
N TYR A 163 59.87 26.89 13.30
CA TYR A 163 59.12 25.97 12.44
C TYR A 163 58.47 24.82 13.23
N GLY A 164 59.04 24.42 14.36
CA GLY A 164 58.41 23.45 15.27
C GLY A 164 57.02 23.88 15.75
N ARG A 165 56.76 25.21 15.86
CA ARG A 165 55.43 25.74 16.19
C ARG A 165 54.44 25.64 15.02
N VAL A 166 54.95 25.64 13.78
CA VAL A 166 54.15 25.48 12.55
C VAL A 166 53.74 24.01 12.36
N ILE A 167 54.65 23.07 12.64
CA ILE A 167 54.36 21.62 12.54
C ILE A 167 53.28 21.18 13.54
N ALA A 168 53.24 21.78 14.74
CA ALA A 168 52.20 21.46 15.73
C ALA A 168 50.78 21.80 15.23
N LEU A 169 50.62 22.85 14.42
CA LEU A 169 49.34 23.22 13.80
C LEU A 169 48.94 22.26 12.66
N TYR A 170 49.92 21.65 11.99
CA TYR A 170 49.73 20.71 10.87
C TYR A 170 49.20 19.34 11.30
N ILE A 171 49.65 18.83 12.46
CA ILE A 171 49.27 17.49 12.95
C ILE A 171 47.80 17.44 13.41
N GLU A 172 47.23 18.57 13.83
CA GLU A 172 45.82 18.66 14.26
C GLU A 172 44.85 18.87 13.07
N SER A 173 45.35 19.17 11.86
CA SER A 173 44.56 19.48 10.69
C SER A 173 44.61 18.39 9.61
N ASN A 174 43.92 17.26 9.81
CA ASN A 174 43.46 16.45 8.67
C ASN A 174 42.30 17.22 8.02
N LEU A 175 42.62 18.06 7.02
CA LEU A 175 41.79 19.19 6.62
C LEU A 175 40.36 18.85 6.18
N ILE A 176 40.10 17.70 5.53
CA ILE A 176 38.74 17.17 5.37
C ILE A 176 38.79 15.64 5.38
N SER A 177 38.41 15.04 6.50
CA SER A 177 38.37 13.58 6.66
C SER A 177 36.95 13.05 6.44
N PRO A 178 36.69 12.20 5.43
CA PRO A 178 35.38 11.60 5.21
C PRO A 178 35.07 10.45 6.18
N ASN A 179 35.79 10.35 7.31
CA ASN A 179 35.82 9.25 8.29
C ASN A 179 34.47 8.82 8.90
N ILE A 180 33.34 9.42 8.49
CA ILE A 180 32.00 9.12 9.01
C ILE A 180 31.18 8.23 8.05
N ILE A 181 31.62 8.02 6.80
CA ILE A 181 30.82 7.33 5.78
C ILE A 181 31.59 6.14 5.19
N ARG A 182 30.95 4.96 5.18
CA ARG A 182 31.51 3.72 4.59
C ARG A 182 31.37 3.79 3.07
N PHE A 183 32.49 3.59 2.38
CA PHE A 183 32.58 3.54 0.93
C PHE A 183 32.84 2.11 0.44
N ASP A 184 32.60 1.86 -0.85
CA ASP A 184 33.01 0.64 -1.54
C ASP A 184 34.55 0.57 -1.74
N GLU A 185 35.03 -0.48 -2.41
CA GLU A 185 36.47 -0.69 -2.71
C GLU A 185 37.08 0.45 -3.55
N ASN A 186 36.25 1.23 -4.25
CA ASN A 186 36.64 2.37 -5.09
C ASN A 186 36.48 3.73 -4.39
N LYS A 187 36.18 3.74 -3.08
CA LYS A 187 35.90 4.95 -2.29
C LYS A 187 34.69 5.76 -2.79
N LYS A 188 33.71 5.09 -3.41
CA LYS A 188 32.44 5.68 -3.85
C LYS A 188 31.29 5.18 -2.98
N LEU A 189 30.26 6.02 -2.89
CA LEU A 189 28.99 5.62 -2.29
C LEU A 189 28.20 4.87 -3.37
N GLU A 190 27.86 3.61 -3.12
CA GLU A 190 27.05 2.79 -4.01
C GLU A 190 25.80 2.27 -3.30
N VAL A 191 24.71 2.12 -4.06
CA VAL A 191 23.53 1.36 -3.61
C VAL A 191 23.82 -0.11 -3.86
N VAL A 192 23.93 -0.91 -2.80
CA VAL A 192 23.92 -2.38 -2.92
C VAL A 192 22.56 -2.78 -3.49
N LYS A 193 22.54 -3.29 -4.72
CA LYS A 193 21.32 -3.75 -5.42
C LYS A 193 20.91 -5.15 -4.99
#